data_AF-A0A9P0JMT7-F1
#
_entry.id   AF-A0A9P0JMT7-F1
#
_cell.length_a   1.000
_cell.length_b   1.000
_cell.length_c   1.000
_cell.angle_alpha   90.00
_cell.angle_beta   90.00
_cell.angle_gamma   90.00
#
_symmetry.space_group_name_H-M   'P 1'
#
loop_
_entity.id
_entity.type
_entity.pdbx_description
1 polymer ?
#
loop_
_entity_poly.entity_id
_entity_poly.type
_entity_poly.pdbx_seq_one_letter_code
_entity_poly.pdbx_strand_id
1 'polypeptide(L)'
;MESIGVFSQIWLKIVVLITKRDKIRQVITKTQKFWKNDIPGSGNSELLRLLHKATNIFLTYICLSTCMFLFKPLLVRGTTIYYYYPIQQIPWFVSYAIEFYVTVVTMLLVIGCNLFISVLIVIGAGQFSNLNAKIKQLDIEKIKDKEDLQICMVELSGDVEYHDFLIEYVKLLDDIFAKLFAILMAIVTALLCMNMYVLSQPNTQLVDLIRCGTMVCALTTEFLFLYGVPAQTLMDEVVTRCL
;
A
#
# COMPACT_ATOMS: atom_id res chain seq x y z
N MET A 1 11.46 2.69 -21.39
CA MET A 1 10.00 2.59 -21.19
C MET A 1 9.68 2.06 -19.80
N GLU A 2 10.15 0.88 -19.40
CA GLU A 2 9.92 0.29 -18.07
C GLU A 2 10.31 1.25 -16.91
N SER A 3 11.52 1.81 -16.96
CA SER A 3 12.00 2.79 -15.97
C SER A 3 11.06 4.00 -15.85
N ILE A 4 10.57 4.51 -16.97
CA ILE A 4 9.65 5.66 -17.01
C ILE A 4 8.36 5.33 -16.28
N GLY A 5 7.82 4.12 -16.46
CA GLY A 5 6.61 3.69 -15.75
C GLY A 5 6.82 3.63 -14.23
N VAL A 6 7.94 3.04 -13.76
CA VAL A 6 8.27 2.98 -12.33
C VAL A 6 8.44 4.39 -11.75
N PHE A 7 9.18 5.27 -12.43
CA PHE A 7 9.32 6.67 -12.00
C PHE A 7 7.97 7.40 -11.97
N SER A 8 7.13 7.18 -12.98
CA SER A 8 5.80 7.81 -13.07
C SER A 8 4.91 7.43 -11.89
N GLN A 9 4.96 6.18 -11.43
CA GLN A 9 4.20 5.74 -10.25
C GLN A 9 4.61 6.50 -8.99
N ILE A 10 5.91 6.75 -8.80
CA ILE A 10 6.46 7.41 -7.62
C ILE A 10 6.13 8.89 -7.64
N TRP A 11 6.37 9.54 -8.79
CA TRP A 11 6.03 10.94 -8.98
C TRP A 11 4.55 11.18 -8.76
N LEU A 12 3.68 10.29 -9.26
CA LEU A 12 2.25 10.37 -9.04
C LEU A 12 1.89 10.29 -7.54
N LYS A 13 2.48 9.34 -6.79
CA LYS A 13 2.27 9.22 -5.34
C LYS A 13 2.71 10.49 -4.62
N ILE A 14 3.90 11.02 -4.93
CA ILE A 14 4.42 12.26 -4.33
C ILE A 14 3.52 13.45 -4.64
N VAL A 15 3.10 13.61 -5.89
CA VAL A 15 2.20 14.68 -6.31
C VAL A 15 0.88 14.61 -5.55
N VAL A 16 0.29 13.42 -5.39
CA VAL A 16 -0.93 13.24 -4.60
C VAL A 16 -0.70 13.59 -3.13
N LEU A 17 0.39 13.11 -2.53
CA LEU A 17 0.73 13.40 -1.13
C LEU A 17 0.92 14.91 -0.87
N ILE A 18 1.54 15.62 -1.82
CA ILE A 18 1.74 17.08 -1.73
C ILE A 18 0.42 17.83 -1.96
N THR A 19 -0.32 17.47 -3.01
CA THR A 19 -1.56 18.17 -3.41
C THR A 19 -2.67 17.98 -2.39
N LYS A 20 -2.73 16.80 -1.76
CA LYS A 20 -3.76 16.44 -0.77
C LYS A 20 -3.25 16.57 0.68
N ARG A 21 -2.15 17.28 0.92
CA ARG A 21 -1.50 17.41 2.23
C ARG A 21 -2.47 17.76 3.37
N ASP A 22 -3.43 18.64 3.10
CA ASP A 22 -4.37 19.10 4.14
C ASP A 22 -5.36 18.01 4.53
N LYS A 23 -5.82 17.20 3.55
CA LYS A 23 -6.66 16.03 3.81
C LYS A 23 -5.88 14.93 4.52
N ILE A 24 -4.63 14.70 4.12
CA ILE A 24 -3.75 13.74 4.81
C ILE A 24 -3.53 14.16 6.26
N ARG A 25 -3.33 15.46 6.51
CA ARG A 25 -3.24 15.99 7.87
C ARG A 25 -4.50 15.72 8.67
N GLN A 26 -5.68 15.92 8.07
CA GLN A 26 -6.96 15.60 8.71
C GLN A 26 -7.08 14.11 9.04
N VAL A 27 -6.68 13.22 8.12
CA VAL A 27 -6.64 11.77 8.34
C VAL A 27 -5.75 11.44 9.54
N ILE A 28 -4.53 11.98 9.60
CA ILE A 28 -3.60 11.79 10.72
C ILE A 28 -4.19 12.35 12.03
N THR A 29 -4.87 13.49 12.00
CA THR A 29 -5.53 14.02 13.21
C THR A 29 -6.69 13.13 13.65
N LYS A 30 -7.45 12.55 12.72
CA LYS A 30 -8.51 11.58 13.06
C LYS A 30 -7.93 10.31 13.68
N THR A 31 -6.77 9.82 13.24
CA THR A 31 -6.17 8.62 13.85
C THR A 31 -5.80 8.81 15.33
N GLN A 32 -5.59 10.05 15.79
CA GLN A 32 -5.35 10.34 17.21
C GLN A 32 -6.59 10.12 18.10
N LYS A 33 -7.79 10.12 17.50
CA LYS A 33 -9.06 9.87 18.19
C LYS A 33 -9.46 8.39 18.20
N PHE A 34 -8.65 7.53 17.59
CA PHE A 34 -8.91 6.09 17.56
C PHE A 34 -8.80 5.47 18.94
N TRP A 35 -9.52 4.38 19.15
CA TRP A 35 -9.40 3.59 20.37
C TRP A 35 -7.97 3.06 20.51
N LYS A 36 -7.38 3.31 21.68
CA LYS A 36 -5.99 2.97 21.99
C LYS A 36 -5.80 1.51 22.39
N ASN A 37 -6.86 0.89 22.91
CA ASN A 37 -6.84 -0.47 23.39
C ASN A 37 -7.60 -1.36 22.41
N ASP A 38 -7.00 -2.49 22.06
CA ASP A 38 -7.68 -3.51 21.28
C ASP A 38 -8.75 -4.19 22.13
N ILE A 39 -9.92 -4.36 21.53
CA ILE A 39 -11.06 -5.00 22.21
C ILE A 39 -10.87 -6.52 22.14
N PRO A 40 -11.13 -7.27 23.23
CA PRO A 40 -11.01 -8.73 23.22
C PRO A 40 -11.85 -9.36 22.10
N GLY A 41 -11.26 -10.24 21.30
CA GLY A 41 -11.95 -10.85 20.15
C GLY A 41 -11.96 -9.99 18.88
N SER A 42 -11.29 -8.83 18.88
CA SER A 42 -11.00 -8.09 17.65
C SER A 42 -10.00 -8.82 16.75
N GLY A 43 -10.19 -8.73 15.44
CA GLY A 43 -9.26 -9.27 14.44
C GLY A 43 -8.02 -8.39 14.21
N ASN A 44 -7.83 -7.32 14.99
CA ASN A 44 -6.82 -6.31 14.73
C ASN A 44 -5.38 -6.88 14.81
N SER A 45 -5.12 -7.74 15.79
CA SER A 45 -3.81 -8.41 15.92
C SER A 45 -3.48 -9.32 14.74
N GLU A 46 -4.48 -10.01 14.18
CA GLU A 46 -4.34 -10.84 12.99
C GLU A 46 -4.10 -9.98 11.74
N LEU A 47 -4.86 -8.90 11.59
CA LEU A 47 -4.72 -7.92 10.51
C LEU A 47 -3.30 -7.33 10.48
N LEU A 48 -2.80 -6.88 11.63
CA LEU A 48 -1.43 -6.36 11.77
C LEU A 48 -0.38 -7.43 11.46
N ARG A 49 -0.61 -8.69 11.87
CA ARG A 49 0.30 -9.80 11.55
C ARG A 49 0.34 -10.09 10.05
N LEU A 50 -0.81 -10.04 9.38
CA LEU A 50 -0.91 -10.21 7.92
C LEU A 50 -0.20 -9.06 7.19
N LEU A 51 -0.44 -7.81 7.61
CA LEU A 51 0.26 -6.64 7.04
C LEU A 51 1.77 -6.76 7.25
N HIS A 52 2.22 -7.16 8.43
CA HIS A 52 3.65 -7.29 8.73
C HIS A 52 4.30 -8.36 7.84
N LYS A 53 3.65 -9.52 7.66
CA LYS A 53 4.12 -10.57 6.74
C LYS A 53 4.16 -10.07 5.29
N ALA A 54 3.09 -9.44 4.82
CA ALA A 54 2.99 -8.85 3.49
C ALA A 54 4.11 -7.82 3.25
N THR A 55 4.34 -6.94 4.23
CA THR A 55 5.39 -5.93 4.21
C THR A 55 6.77 -6.57 4.12
N ASN A 56 7.07 -7.59 4.93
CA ASN A 56 8.36 -8.27 4.89
C ASN A 56 8.60 -8.98 3.55
N ILE A 57 7.57 -9.60 2.98
CA ILE A 57 7.63 -10.20 1.65
C ILE A 57 7.94 -9.12 0.60
N PHE A 58 7.16 -8.04 0.60
CA PHE A 58 7.35 -6.91 -0.32
C PHE A 58 8.76 -6.30 -0.22
N LEU A 59 9.25 -6.04 1.00
CA LEU A 59 10.59 -5.52 1.23
C LEU A 59 11.66 -6.47 0.72
N THR A 60 11.52 -7.77 0.96
CA THR A 60 12.46 -8.79 0.46
C THR A 60 12.51 -8.77 -1.07
N TYR A 61 11.36 -8.72 -1.74
CA TYR A 61 11.28 -8.67 -3.20
C TYR A 61 11.87 -7.38 -3.77
N ILE A 62 11.56 -6.21 -3.20
CA ILE A 62 12.12 -4.94 -3.67
C ILE A 62 13.63 -4.89 -3.45
N CYS A 63 14.13 -5.34 -2.31
CA CYS A 63 15.58 -5.39 -2.05
C CYS A 63 16.28 -6.30 -3.07
N LEU A 64 15.76 -7.50 -3.31
CA LEU A 64 16.32 -8.44 -4.28
C LEU A 64 16.32 -7.85 -5.70
N SER A 65 15.18 -7.28 -6.11
CA SER A 65 15.01 -6.65 -7.42
C SER A 65 15.99 -5.48 -7.60
N THR A 66 16.09 -4.61 -6.60
CA THR A 66 17.01 -3.45 -6.60
C THR A 66 18.46 -3.89 -6.72
N CYS A 67 18.88 -4.91 -5.96
CA CYS A 67 20.21 -5.49 -6.09
C CYS A 67 20.47 -5.97 -7.53
N MET A 68 19.53 -6.70 -8.14
CA MET A 68 19.69 -7.15 -9.53
C MET A 68 19.86 -5.99 -10.52
N PHE A 69 19.13 -4.89 -10.36
CA PHE A 69 19.29 -3.70 -11.20
C PHE A 69 20.63 -2.98 -10.97
N LEU A 70 21.08 -2.86 -9.72
CA LEU A 70 22.32 -2.15 -9.37
C LEU A 70 23.59 -2.93 -9.76
N PHE A 71 23.57 -4.25 -9.68
CA PHE A 71 24.72 -5.10 -10.00
C PHE A 71 24.83 -5.44 -11.49
N LYS A 72 23.77 -5.30 -12.28
CA LYS A 72 23.79 -5.61 -13.71
C LYS A 72 24.88 -4.85 -14.50
N PRO A 73 25.06 -3.52 -14.35
CA PRO A 73 26.13 -2.79 -15.02
C PRO A 73 27.54 -3.26 -14.69
N LEU A 74 27.71 -3.89 -13.52
CA LEU A 74 28.99 -4.45 -13.07
C LEU A 74 29.28 -5.81 -13.72
N LEU A 75 28.24 -6.57 -14.07
CA LEU A 75 28.33 -7.89 -14.68
C LEU A 75 28.37 -7.83 -16.21
N VAL A 76 27.72 -6.84 -16.83
CA VAL A 76 27.62 -6.69 -18.28
C VAL A 76 28.23 -5.37 -18.73
N ARG A 77 29.42 -5.45 -19.36
CA ARG A 77 30.14 -4.27 -19.87
C ARG A 77 29.27 -3.50 -20.88
N GLY A 78 29.23 -2.18 -20.74
CA GLY A 78 28.53 -1.27 -21.65
C GLY A 78 27.03 -1.11 -21.35
N THR A 79 26.54 -1.63 -20.23
CA THR A 79 25.15 -1.41 -19.79
C THR A 79 25.05 -0.33 -18.71
N THR A 80 23.94 0.40 -18.70
CA THR A 80 23.55 1.36 -17.65
C THR A 80 22.39 0.79 -16.85
N ILE A 81 22.11 1.32 -15.66
CA ILE A 81 21.01 0.86 -14.80
C ILE A 81 19.66 1.08 -15.52
N TYR A 82 19.52 2.20 -16.22
CA TYR A 82 18.27 2.62 -16.85
C TYR A 82 18.22 2.51 -18.38
N TYR A 83 19.21 1.87 -19.01
CA TYR A 83 19.33 1.78 -20.47
C TYR A 83 19.31 3.15 -21.17
N TYR A 84 19.93 4.16 -20.55
CA TYR A 84 20.15 5.45 -21.21
C TYR A 84 21.39 5.43 -22.10
N TYR A 85 21.37 6.25 -23.14
CA TYR A 85 22.51 6.46 -24.03
C TYR A 85 23.70 6.96 -23.20
N PRO A 86 24.88 6.29 -23.26
CA PRO A 86 26.04 6.74 -22.50
C PRO A 86 26.46 8.12 -23.01
N ILE A 87 26.42 9.13 -22.15
CA ILE A 87 26.90 10.46 -22.49
C ILE A 87 28.43 10.37 -22.58
N GLN A 88 28.96 10.40 -23.80
CA GLN A 88 30.40 10.21 -24.07
C GLN A 88 31.32 11.19 -23.30
N GLN A 89 30.78 12.34 -22.88
CA GLN A 89 31.51 13.37 -22.15
C GLN A 89 31.66 13.08 -20.65
N ILE A 90 30.86 12.17 -20.08
CA ILE A 90 30.83 11.89 -18.65
C ILE A 90 31.56 10.57 -18.37
N PRO A 91 32.53 10.53 -17.44
CA PRO A 91 33.18 9.29 -17.04
C PRO A 91 32.16 8.28 -16.51
N TRP A 92 32.31 7.00 -16.88
CA TRP A 92 31.38 5.93 -16.51
C TRP A 92 31.10 5.86 -15.01
N PHE A 93 32.13 6.00 -14.16
CA PHE A 93 31.99 5.99 -12.70
C PHE A 93 31.07 7.09 -12.17
N VAL A 94 31.11 8.29 -12.77
CA VAL A 94 30.26 9.42 -12.38
C VAL A 94 28.81 9.14 -12.77
N SER A 95 28.59 8.66 -14.00
CA SER A 95 27.26 8.28 -14.48
C SER A 95 26.65 7.17 -13.61
N TYR A 96 27.44 6.12 -13.31
CA TYR A 96 27.00 5.02 -12.46
C TYR A 96 26.67 5.49 -11.03
N ALA A 97 27.49 6.37 -10.43
CA ALA A 97 27.21 6.90 -9.10
C ALA A 97 25.90 7.70 -9.04
N ILE A 98 25.61 8.50 -10.08
CA ILE A 98 24.36 9.24 -10.19
C ILE A 98 23.17 8.28 -10.32
N GLU A 99 23.25 7.33 -11.25
CA GLU A 99 22.18 6.34 -11.45
C GLU A 99 21.93 5.53 -10.17
N PHE A 100 22.99 5.06 -9.51
CA PHE A 100 22.92 4.34 -8.24
C PHE A 100 22.20 5.18 -7.18
N TYR A 101 22.61 6.43 -6.99
CA TYR A 101 21.98 7.34 -6.04
C TYR A 101 20.50 7.54 -6.34
N VAL A 102 20.16 7.83 -7.60
CA VAL A 102 18.78 8.01 -8.03
C VAL A 102 17.96 6.74 -7.78
N THR A 103 18.49 5.55 -8.10
CA THR A 103 17.80 4.28 -7.83
C THR A 103 17.53 4.09 -6.35
N VAL A 104 18.52 4.28 -5.48
CA VAL A 104 18.36 4.09 -4.03
C VAL A 104 17.33 5.06 -3.46
N VAL A 105 17.43 6.35 -3.77
CA VAL A 105 16.47 7.37 -3.29
C VAL A 105 15.06 7.05 -3.77
N THR A 106 14.93 6.69 -5.04
CA THR A 106 13.65 6.33 -5.67
C THR A 106 13.02 5.13 -4.97
N MET A 107 13.79 4.09 -4.67
CA MET A 107 13.30 2.89 -3.96
C MET A 107 12.88 3.19 -2.52
N LEU A 108 13.65 4.01 -1.79
CA LEU A 108 13.28 4.44 -0.45
C LEU A 108 11.96 5.21 -0.45
N LEU A 109 11.74 6.07 -1.45
CA LEU A 109 10.48 6.80 -1.62
C LEU A 109 9.30 5.87 -1.96
N VAL A 110 9.50 4.85 -2.80
CA VAL A 110 8.48 3.81 -3.08
C VAL A 110 8.06 3.15 -1.78
N ILE A 111 9.04 2.62 -1.04
CA ILE A 111 8.79 1.89 0.21
C ILE A 111 8.06 2.79 1.19
N GLY A 112 8.57 4.01 1.42
CA GLY A 112 7.96 4.96 2.35
C GLY A 112 6.52 5.31 2.00
N CYS A 113 6.24 5.64 0.74
CA CYS A 113 4.88 5.99 0.30
C CYS A 113 3.92 4.79 0.41
N ASN A 114 4.36 3.61 0.00
CA ASN A 114 3.51 2.42 0.00
C ASN A 114 3.16 1.98 1.41
N LEU A 115 4.15 1.94 2.31
CA LEU A 115 3.93 1.61 3.71
C LEU A 115 3.05 2.65 4.39
N PHE A 116 3.27 3.94 4.12
CA PHE A 116 2.43 5.00 4.67
C PHE A 116 0.95 4.81 4.30
N ILE A 117 0.64 4.62 3.02
CA ILE A 117 -0.73 4.42 2.53
C ILE A 117 -1.32 3.12 3.12
N SER A 118 -0.56 2.03 3.10
CA SER A 118 -1.03 0.72 3.60
C SER A 118 -1.35 0.77 5.10
N VAL A 119 -0.50 1.42 5.90
CA VAL A 119 -0.73 1.62 7.34
C VAL A 119 -2.00 2.42 7.61
N LEU A 120 -2.27 3.49 6.86
CA LEU A 120 -3.50 4.27 7.03
C LEU A 120 -4.77 3.44 6.79
N ILE A 121 -4.75 2.56 5.78
CA ILE A 121 -5.87 1.67 5.47
C ILE A 121 -6.03 0.62 6.56
N VAL A 122 -4.94 -0.06 6.95
CA VAL A 122 -4.95 -1.12 7.96
C VAL A 122 -5.39 -0.62 9.33
N ILE A 123 -4.91 0.55 9.79
CA ILE A 123 -5.37 1.11 11.06
C ILE A 123 -6.88 1.39 10.99
N GLY A 124 -7.39 1.91 9.87
CA GLY A 124 -8.83 2.10 9.66
C GLY A 124 -9.61 0.79 9.78
N ALA A 125 -9.17 -0.27 9.08
CA ALA A 125 -9.79 -1.59 9.15
C ALA A 125 -9.74 -2.18 10.56
N GLY A 126 -8.62 -2.00 11.29
CA GLY A 126 -8.48 -2.41 12.67
C GLY A 126 -9.50 -1.75 13.60
N GLN A 127 -9.82 -0.46 13.38
CA GLN A 127 -10.83 0.23 14.17
C GLN A 127 -12.25 -0.26 13.89
N PHE A 128 -12.59 -0.60 12.63
CA PHE A 128 -13.86 -1.28 12.34
C PHE A 128 -13.92 -2.66 12.99
N SER A 129 -12.83 -3.42 12.96
CA SER A 129 -12.75 -4.73 13.62
C SER A 129 -12.97 -4.61 15.14
N ASN A 130 -12.40 -3.58 15.78
CA ASN A 130 -12.63 -3.28 17.19
C ASN A 130 -14.10 -2.92 17.46
N LEU A 131 -14.70 -2.05 16.64
CA LEU A 131 -16.11 -1.68 16.76
C LEU A 131 -17.02 -2.91 16.62
N ASN A 132 -16.78 -3.75 15.62
CA ASN A 132 -17.53 -5.00 15.41
C ASN A 132 -17.40 -5.96 16.60
N ALA A 133 -16.21 -6.08 17.18
CA ALA A 133 -16.01 -6.89 18.38
C ALA A 133 -16.77 -6.33 19.58
N LYS A 134 -16.80 -5.00 19.74
CA LYS A 134 -17.55 -4.34 20.81
C LYS A 134 -19.05 -4.55 20.67
N ILE A 135 -19.59 -4.36 19.47
CA ILE A 135 -21.01 -4.55 19.20
C ILE A 135 -21.41 -6.01 19.46
N LYS A 136 -20.57 -6.98 19.10
CA LYS A 136 -20.82 -8.41 19.40
C LYS A 136 -20.79 -8.75 20.90
N GLN A 137 -20.13 -7.93 21.72
CA GLN A 137 -20.11 -8.10 23.16
C GLN A 137 -21.34 -7.48 23.85
N LEU A 138 -22.14 -6.66 23.14
CA LEU A 138 -23.42 -6.17 23.63
C LEU A 138 -24.39 -7.35 23.74
N ASP A 139 -24.43 -7.94 24.91
CA ASP A 139 -25.25 -9.11 25.22
C ASP A 139 -26.66 -8.65 25.61
N ILE A 140 -27.54 -8.55 24.61
CA ILE A 140 -28.95 -8.17 24.78
C ILE A 140 -29.65 -9.15 25.74
N GLU A 141 -29.18 -10.40 25.84
CA GLU A 141 -29.76 -11.42 26.73
C GLU A 141 -29.45 -11.16 28.21
N LYS A 142 -28.46 -10.32 28.53
CA LYS A 142 -28.16 -9.90 29.91
C LYS A 142 -29.05 -8.78 30.43
N ILE A 143 -29.86 -8.14 29.58
CA ILE A 143 -30.73 -7.03 29.98
C ILE A 143 -31.90 -7.58 30.78
N LYS A 144 -31.85 -7.43 32.11
CA LYS A 144 -32.91 -7.88 33.01
C LYS A 144 -33.84 -6.75 33.43
N ASP A 145 -33.30 -5.54 33.55
CA ASP A 145 -34.01 -4.37 34.07
C ASP A 145 -34.02 -3.20 33.08
N LYS A 146 -34.93 -2.23 33.32
CA LYS A 146 -35.05 -1.02 32.50
C LYS A 146 -33.80 -0.12 32.59
N GLU A 147 -33.09 -0.15 33.71
CA GLU A 147 -31.83 0.59 33.88
C GLU A 147 -30.72 0.00 32.99
N ASP A 148 -30.61 -1.33 32.92
CA ASP A 148 -29.66 -2.01 32.03
C ASP A 148 -29.93 -1.70 30.56
N LEU A 149 -31.21 -1.63 30.18
CA LEU A 149 -31.62 -1.24 28.82
C LEU A 149 -31.18 0.19 28.50
N GLN A 150 -31.31 1.12 29.45
CA GLN A 150 -30.92 2.50 29.25
C GLN A 150 -29.40 2.65 29.10
N ILE A 151 -28.61 1.91 29.90
CA ILE A 151 -27.15 1.86 29.78
C ILE A 151 -26.75 1.29 28.42
N CYS A 152 -27.36 0.17 28.01
CA CYS A 152 -27.11 -0.44 26.70
C CYS A 152 -27.44 0.51 25.54
N MET A 153 -28.53 1.28 25.63
CA MET A 153 -28.88 2.27 24.61
C MET A 153 -27.87 3.42 24.53
N VAL A 154 -27.35 3.89 25.66
CA VAL A 154 -26.32 4.93 25.69
C VAL A 154 -25.00 4.42 25.10
N GLU A 155 -24.59 3.19 25.43
CA GLU A 155 -23.40 2.58 24.85
C GLU A 155 -23.54 2.37 23.34
N LEU A 156 -24.69 1.87 22.90
CA LEU A 156 -25.00 1.68 21.48
C LEU A 156 -25.00 3.02 20.73
N SER A 157 -25.54 4.08 21.32
CA SER A 157 -25.50 5.43 20.73
C SER A 157 -24.06 5.89 20.52
N GLY A 158 -23.18 5.67 21.50
CA GLY A 158 -21.75 5.99 21.37
C GLY A 158 -21.04 5.17 20.29
N ASP A 159 -21.41 3.91 20.13
CA ASP A 159 -20.86 3.03 19.09
C ASP A 159 -21.32 3.44 17.69
N VAL A 160 -22.57 3.90 17.54
CA VAL A 160 -23.09 4.48 16.28
C VAL A 160 -22.36 5.78 15.93
N GLU A 161 -22.14 6.67 16.90
CA GLU A 161 -21.36 7.89 16.67
C GLU A 161 -19.91 7.56 16.25
N TYR A 162 -19.31 6.54 16.85
CA TYR A 162 -17.98 6.09 16.47
C TYR A 162 -17.97 5.47 15.07
N HIS A 163 -18.98 4.68 14.72
CA HIS A 163 -19.17 4.14 13.37
C HIS A 163 -19.20 5.27 12.33
N ASP A 164 -20.02 6.30 12.54
CA ASP A 164 -20.13 7.45 11.63
C ASP A 164 -18.79 8.18 11.49
N PHE A 165 -18.06 8.35 12.59
CA PHE A 165 -16.71 8.89 12.58
C PHE A 165 -15.73 8.04 11.73
N LEU A 166 -15.81 6.72 11.81
CA LEU A 166 -14.99 5.80 11.00
C LEU A 166 -15.39 5.83 9.52
N ILE A 167 -16.68 5.94 9.20
CA ILE A 167 -17.16 6.10 7.83
C ILE A 167 -16.63 7.40 7.22
N GLU A 168 -16.64 8.50 7.97
CA GLU A 168 -16.01 9.76 7.52
C GLU A 168 -14.50 9.60 7.28
N TYR A 169 -13.81 8.84 8.13
CA TYR A 169 -12.39 8.55 7.94
C TYR A 169 -12.14 7.79 6.63
N VAL A 170 -12.94 6.76 6.33
CA VAL A 170 -12.83 5.99 5.07
C VAL A 170 -13.16 6.87 3.86
N LYS A 171 -14.20 7.71 3.94
CA LYS A 171 -14.52 8.68 2.87
C LYS A 171 -13.36 9.65 2.59
N LEU A 172 -12.62 10.05 3.62
CA LEU A 172 -11.42 10.87 3.44
C LEU A 172 -10.29 10.09 2.75
N LEU A 173 -10.06 8.83 3.15
CA LEU A 173 -9.08 7.97 2.47
C LEU A 173 -9.44 7.76 1.00
N ASP A 174 -10.71 7.50 0.71
CA ASP A 174 -11.22 7.32 -0.65
C ASP A 174 -11.01 8.57 -1.52
N ASP A 175 -11.37 9.76 -1.02
CA ASP A 175 -11.13 11.01 -1.78
C ASP A 175 -9.65 11.29 -2.06
N ILE A 176 -8.75 10.87 -1.17
CA ILE A 176 -7.31 11.04 -1.36
C ILE A 176 -6.78 9.99 -2.35
N PHE A 177 -7.12 8.72 -2.18
CA PHE A 177 -6.41 7.61 -2.80
C PHE A 177 -7.16 6.92 -3.94
N ALA A 178 -8.48 7.05 -4.08
CA ALA A 178 -9.25 6.34 -5.13
C ALA A 178 -8.74 6.67 -6.54
N LYS A 179 -8.59 7.97 -6.85
CA LYS A 179 -8.05 8.41 -8.14
C LYS A 179 -6.60 8.00 -8.34
N LEU A 180 -5.80 8.04 -7.27
CA LEU A 180 -4.41 7.60 -7.30
C LEU A 180 -4.34 6.12 -7.69
N PHE A 181 -5.10 5.26 -7.02
CA PHE A 181 -5.14 3.82 -7.30
C PHE A 181 -5.65 3.51 -8.69
N ALA A 182 -6.67 4.21 -9.19
CA ALA A 182 -7.17 4.02 -10.55
C ALA A 182 -6.09 4.30 -11.61
N ILE A 183 -5.36 5.41 -11.48
CA ILE A 183 -4.28 5.78 -12.40
C ILE A 183 -3.11 4.79 -12.26
N LEU A 184 -2.74 4.45 -11.03
CA LEU A 184 -1.69 3.48 -10.75
C LEU A 184 -1.99 2.11 -11.38
N MET A 185 -3.23 1.62 -11.26
CA MET A 185 -3.69 0.39 -11.91
C MET A 185 -3.56 0.46 -13.43
N ALA A 186 -3.91 1.59 -14.05
CA ALA A 186 -3.74 1.78 -15.48
C ALA A 186 -2.25 1.73 -15.90
N ILE A 187 -1.37 2.39 -15.13
CA ILE A 187 0.08 2.36 -15.39
C ILE A 187 0.64 0.94 -15.26
N VAL A 188 0.28 0.22 -14.19
CA VAL A 188 0.71 -1.17 -13.98
C VAL A 188 0.21 -2.07 -15.09
N THR A 189 -1.05 -1.94 -15.48
CA THR A 189 -1.62 -2.74 -16.56
C THR A 189 -0.87 -2.51 -17.87
N ALA A 190 -0.59 -1.26 -18.22
CA ALA A 190 0.22 -0.92 -19.38
C ALA A 190 1.63 -1.51 -19.30
N LEU A 191 2.29 -1.45 -18.12
CA LEU A 191 3.60 -2.06 -17.90
C LEU A 191 3.58 -3.59 -18.04
N LEU A 192 2.56 -4.25 -17.50
CA LEU A 192 2.38 -5.69 -17.62
C LEU A 192 2.18 -6.10 -19.09
N CYS A 193 1.34 -5.36 -19.83
CA CYS A 193 1.14 -5.59 -21.26
C CYS A 193 2.44 -5.42 -22.06
N MET A 194 3.24 -4.39 -21.74
CA MET A 194 4.54 -4.19 -22.38
C MET A 194 5.53 -5.30 -22.06
N ASN A 195 5.58 -5.76 -20.80
CA ASN A 195 6.42 -6.88 -20.41
C ASN A 195 6.00 -8.18 -21.14
N MET A 196 4.70 -8.44 -21.28
CA MET A 196 4.21 -9.58 -22.07
C MET A 196 4.61 -9.47 -23.54
N TYR A 197 4.55 -8.28 -24.14
CA TYR A 197 5.01 -8.06 -25.50
C TYR A 197 6.50 -8.36 -25.66
N VAL A 198 7.35 -7.87 -24.74
CA VAL A 198 8.80 -8.15 -24.74
C VAL A 198 9.05 -9.66 -24.64
N LEU A 199 8.36 -10.35 -23.75
CA LEU A 199 8.47 -11.81 -23.58
C LEU A 199 8.01 -12.61 -24.80
N SER A 200 7.12 -12.06 -25.63
CA SER A 200 6.65 -12.72 -26.85
C SER A 200 7.62 -12.63 -28.03
N GLN A 201 8.70 -11.84 -27.91
CA GLN A 201 9.66 -11.69 -28.99
C GLN A 201 10.56 -12.94 -29.13
N PRO A 202 10.87 -13.38 -30.37
CA PRO A 202 11.63 -14.60 -30.61
C PRO A 202 13.09 -14.56 -30.13
N ASN A 203 13.63 -13.36 -29.88
CA ASN A 203 15.01 -13.15 -29.42
C ASN A 203 15.13 -12.93 -27.90
N THR A 204 14.12 -13.32 -27.11
CA THR A 204 14.10 -13.11 -25.66
C THR A 204 15.22 -13.90 -24.98
N GLN A 205 16.13 -13.20 -24.30
CA GLN A 205 17.19 -13.82 -23.51
C GLN A 205 16.69 -14.19 -22.11
N LEU A 206 17.35 -15.17 -21.45
CA LEU A 206 17.04 -15.56 -20.07
C LEU A 206 17.06 -14.37 -19.10
N VAL A 207 17.95 -13.40 -19.34
CA VAL A 207 18.07 -12.17 -18.53
C VAL A 207 16.81 -11.32 -18.64
N ASP A 208 16.19 -11.23 -19.81
CA ASP A 208 14.95 -10.48 -20.01
C ASP A 208 13.76 -11.21 -19.38
N LEU A 209 13.75 -12.55 -19.42
CA LEU A 209 12.75 -13.36 -18.73
C LEU A 209 12.78 -13.15 -17.21
N ILE A 210 13.97 -13.23 -16.59
CA ILE A 210 14.15 -13.01 -15.15
C ILE A 210 13.77 -11.57 -14.78
N ARG A 211 14.17 -10.58 -15.58
CA ARG A 211 13.82 -9.17 -15.35
C ARG A 211 12.32 -8.94 -15.39
N CYS A 212 11.66 -9.37 -16.47
CA CYS A 212 10.22 -9.20 -16.65
C CYS A 212 9.44 -9.95 -15.56
N GLY A 213 9.83 -11.19 -15.26
CA GLY A 213 9.22 -11.99 -14.19
C GLY A 213 9.33 -11.31 -12.82
N THR A 214 10.53 -10.82 -12.47
CA THR A 214 10.74 -10.11 -11.20
C THR A 214 9.92 -8.84 -11.11
N MET A 215 9.81 -8.07 -12.20
CA MET A 215 9.00 -6.85 -12.25
C MET A 215 7.51 -7.15 -12.11
N VAL A 216 7.00 -8.16 -12.81
CA VAL A 216 5.61 -8.61 -12.71
C VAL A 216 5.29 -9.04 -11.27
N CYS A 217 6.17 -9.85 -10.66
CA CYS A 217 6.01 -10.26 -9.27
C CYS A 217 6.01 -9.05 -8.33
N ALA A 218 6.96 -8.12 -8.45
CA ALA A 218 7.05 -6.95 -7.59
C ALA A 218 5.79 -6.07 -7.67
N LEU A 219 5.32 -5.76 -8.90
CA LEU A 219 4.10 -4.98 -9.11
C LEU A 219 2.86 -5.72 -8.59
N THR A 220 2.75 -7.01 -8.86
CA THR A 220 1.61 -7.81 -8.37
C THR A 220 1.60 -7.87 -6.85
N THR A 221 2.76 -8.07 -6.22
CA THR A 221 2.90 -8.12 -4.77
C THR A 221 2.54 -6.78 -4.13
N GLU A 222 2.99 -5.67 -4.71
CA GLU A 222 2.64 -4.33 -4.26
C GLU A 222 1.12 -4.12 -4.26
N PHE A 223 0.46 -4.37 -5.39
CA PHE A 223 -0.97 -4.06 -5.52
C PHE A 223 -1.86 -5.02 -4.75
N LEU A 224 -1.58 -6.32 -4.78
CA LEU A 224 -2.39 -7.29 -4.07
C LEU A 224 -2.18 -7.20 -2.56
N PHE A 225 -0.93 -7.20 -2.09
CA PHE A 225 -0.69 -7.35 -0.65
C PHE A 225 -0.68 -6.02 0.11
N LEU A 226 -0.23 -4.91 -0.47
CA LEU A 226 -0.18 -3.63 0.25
C LEU A 226 -1.45 -2.80 0.10
N TYR A 227 -2.20 -2.97 -1.00
CA TYR A 227 -3.43 -2.22 -1.24
C TYR A 227 -4.67 -3.12 -1.26
N GLY A 228 -4.65 -4.20 -2.03
CA GLY A 228 -5.79 -5.09 -2.22
C GLY A 228 -6.27 -5.75 -0.93
N VAL A 229 -5.38 -6.46 -0.24
CA VAL A 229 -5.71 -7.15 1.01
C VAL A 229 -6.21 -6.17 2.08
N PRO A 230 -5.50 -5.07 2.41
CA PRO A 230 -6.02 -4.09 3.37
C PRO A 230 -7.37 -3.47 2.99
N ALA A 231 -7.57 -3.12 1.71
CA ALA A 231 -8.81 -2.53 1.24
C ALA A 231 -9.97 -3.54 1.26
N GLN A 232 -9.71 -4.79 0.88
CA GLN A 232 -10.70 -5.86 0.94
C GLN A 232 -11.10 -6.14 2.38
N THR A 233 -10.14 -6.24 3.31
CA THR A 233 -10.48 -6.43 4.73
C THR A 233 -11.24 -5.25 5.31
N LEU A 234 -10.93 -4.02 4.89
CA LEU A 234 -11.72 -2.84 5.25
C LEU A 234 -13.17 -2.99 4.75
N MET A 235 -13.38 -3.43 3.51
CA MET A 235 -14.73 -3.66 2.98
C MET A 235 -15.45 -4.80 3.72
N ASP A 236 -14.77 -5.90 4.02
CA ASP A 236 -15.34 -7.05 4.73
C ASP A 236 -15.79 -6.65 6.15
N GLU A 237 -15.00 -5.83 6.85
CA GLU A 237 -15.35 -5.34 8.19
C GLU A 237 -16.50 -4.31 8.15
N VAL A 238 -16.61 -3.50 7.09
CA VAL A 238 -17.70 -2.52 6.92
C VAL A 238 -19.02 -3.20 6.50
N VAL A 239 -18.97 -4.17 5.57
CA VAL A 239 -20.17 -4.73 4.92
C VAL A 239 -20.69 -5.98 5.62
N THR A 240 -19.81 -6.89 6.04
CA THR A 240 -20.21 -8.25 6.44
C THR A 240 -20.43 -8.41 7.94
N ARG A 241 -20.01 -7.44 8.76
CA ARG A 241 -20.00 -7.57 10.23
C ARG A 241 -20.75 -6.48 10.99
N CYS A 242 -21.24 -5.45 10.30
CA CYS A 242 -22.15 -4.43 10.85
C CYS A 242 -23.65 -4.74 10.59
N LEU A 243 -23.96 -5.81 9.83
CA LEU A 243 -25.30 -6.36 9.61
C LEU A 243 -25.41 -7.73 10.31
#